data_AF-A0A976MBD9-F1
#
_entry.id   AF-A0A976MBD9-F1
#
_cell.length_a   1.000
_cell.length_b   1.000
_cell.length_c   1.000
_cell.angle_alpha   90.00
_cell.angle_beta   90.00
_cell.angle_gamma   90.00
#
_symmetry.space_group_name_H-M   'P 1'
#
loop_
_entity.id
_entity.type
_entity.pdbx_description
1 polymer ?
#
loop_
_entity_poly.entity_id
_entity_poly.type
_entity_poly.pdbx_seq_one_letter_code
_entity_poly.pdbx_strand_id
1 'polypeptide(L)'
;MLGWRLKVLLEEVQALTKCKNVRFSKPPVTPETSADTPSKYAIGGLRHHGEWITTFCKIQNALRKENVDFNVFANTKTGQLFIRALTSRVYSLSANDIYEILLALSLHKSKIDSLESVLVEGLEESLEELHTLQLLNLPSLINNMDEQFLQKLKKVTGIRYMSIN
;
A
#
# COMPACT_ATOMS: atom_id res chain seq x y z
N MET A 1 -21.51 -1.25 17.89
CA MET A 1 -22.19 -1.33 16.58
C MET A 1 -21.45 -0.40 15.62
N LEU A 2 -20.98 -0.90 14.48
CA LEU A 2 -20.37 -0.05 13.44
C LEU A 2 -21.47 0.85 12.84
N GLY A 3 -21.16 2.12 12.58
CA GLY A 3 -22.13 3.05 11.99
C GLY A 3 -22.62 2.58 10.62
N TRP A 4 -23.80 3.03 10.21
CA TRP A 4 -24.39 2.70 8.89
C TRP A 4 -23.41 3.00 7.73
N ARG A 5 -22.65 4.09 7.85
CA ARG A 5 -21.66 4.52 6.86
C ARG A 5 -20.47 3.56 6.76
N LEU A 6 -19.97 3.03 7.87
CA LEU A 6 -18.91 2.03 7.89
C LEU A 6 -19.39 0.69 7.35
N LYS A 7 -20.66 0.35 7.57
CA LYS A 7 -21.27 -0.83 6.93
C LYS A 7 -21.32 -0.68 5.40
N VAL A 8 -21.74 0.48 4.90
CA VAL A 8 -21.73 0.78 3.46
C VAL A 8 -20.31 0.75 2.90
N LEU A 9 -19.33 1.34 3.60
CA LEU A 9 -17.91 1.26 3.20
C LEU A 9 -17.43 -0.18 3.12
N LEU A 10 -17.74 -1.00 4.13
CA LEU A 10 -17.35 -2.40 4.15
C LEU A 10 -17.98 -3.18 3.00
N GLU A 11 -19.24 -2.89 2.64
CA GLU A 11 -19.92 -3.49 1.49
C GLU A 11 -19.31 -3.04 0.16
N GLU A 12 -18.97 -1.75 0.01
CA GLU A 12 -18.31 -1.20 -1.18
C GLU A 12 -16.90 -1.77 -1.36
N VAL A 13 -16.07 -1.74 -0.32
CA VAL A 13 -14.72 -2.33 -0.35
C VAL A 13 -14.81 -3.83 -0.56
N GLN A 14 -15.79 -4.49 0.05
CA GLN A 14 -16.01 -5.91 -0.19
C GLN A 14 -16.42 -6.19 -1.64
N ALA A 15 -17.24 -5.34 -2.28
CA ALA A 15 -17.57 -5.47 -3.68
C ALA A 15 -16.33 -5.30 -4.58
N LEU A 16 -15.52 -4.28 -4.32
CA LEU A 16 -14.27 -4.02 -5.04
C LEU A 16 -13.25 -5.15 -4.88
N THR A 17 -13.11 -5.68 -3.67
CA THR A 17 -12.18 -6.80 -3.39
C THR A 17 -12.72 -8.15 -3.88
N LYS A 18 -14.05 -8.38 -3.89
CA LYS A 18 -14.70 -9.62 -4.33
C LYS A 18 -15.09 -9.64 -5.81
N CYS A 19 -14.96 -8.55 -6.57
CA CYS A 19 -15.01 -8.56 -8.03
C CYS A 19 -13.86 -9.41 -8.60
N LYS A 20 -13.99 -10.73 -8.46
CA LYS A 20 -13.09 -11.76 -8.98
C LYS A 20 -13.50 -12.15 -10.39
N ASN A 21 -12.46 -12.35 -11.20
CA ASN A 21 -12.40 -13.10 -12.46
C ASN A 21 -12.67 -12.31 -13.74
N VAL A 22 -11.65 -11.56 -14.18
CA VAL A 22 -11.31 -11.58 -15.61
C VAL A 22 -10.08 -12.48 -15.74
N ARG A 23 -10.23 -13.62 -16.40
CA ARG A 23 -9.11 -14.49 -16.78
C ARG A 23 -8.29 -13.74 -17.82
N PHE A 24 -7.17 -13.16 -17.42
CA PHE A 24 -6.08 -12.96 -18.37
C PHE A 24 -5.31 -14.27 -18.44
N SER A 25 -4.96 -14.68 -19.66
CA SER A 25 -4.19 -15.89 -19.94
C SER A 25 -3.00 -15.96 -18.98
N LYS A 26 -3.00 -16.98 -18.10
CA LYS A 26 -1.82 -17.29 -17.27
C LYS A 26 -0.62 -17.36 -18.22
N PRO A 27 0.50 -16.67 -17.95
CA PRO A 27 1.74 -17.04 -18.62
C PRO A 27 2.03 -18.52 -18.29
N PRO A 28 2.61 -19.28 -19.23
CA PRO A 28 2.87 -20.69 -19.03
C PRO A 28 3.71 -20.90 -17.77
N VAL A 29 3.29 -21.87 -16.96
CA VAL A 29 3.98 -22.24 -15.72
C VAL A 29 5.34 -22.81 -16.13
N THR A 30 6.42 -22.07 -15.84
CA THR A 30 7.78 -22.60 -15.96
C THR A 30 8.15 -23.33 -14.66
N PRO A 31 9.12 -24.28 -14.69
CA PRO A 31 9.60 -24.99 -13.50
C PRO A 31 10.07 -24.07 -12.36
N GLU A 32 10.36 -22.81 -12.67
CA GLU A 32 10.87 -21.78 -11.76
C GLU A 32 9.76 -21.02 -11.00
N THR A 33 8.50 -21.14 -11.42
CA THR A 33 7.35 -20.46 -10.78
C THR A 33 6.46 -21.47 -10.04
N SER A 34 6.65 -21.56 -8.71
CA SER A 34 5.78 -22.35 -7.83
C SER A 34 4.34 -21.82 -7.88
N ALA A 35 3.35 -22.71 -7.74
CA ALA A 35 1.93 -22.39 -7.70
C ALA A 35 1.54 -21.40 -6.57
N ASP A 36 2.37 -21.29 -5.54
CA ASP A 36 2.18 -20.41 -4.38
C ASP A 36 3.00 -19.12 -4.44
N THR A 37 3.75 -18.91 -5.52
CA THR A 37 4.49 -17.66 -5.72
C THR A 37 3.50 -16.56 -6.09
N PRO A 38 3.45 -15.41 -5.37
CA PRO A 38 2.66 -14.26 -5.79
C PRO A 38 3.09 -13.86 -7.20
N SER A 39 2.28 -14.21 -8.20
CA SER A 39 2.60 -13.86 -9.56
C SER A 39 2.49 -12.34 -9.69
N LYS A 40 3.51 -11.68 -10.24
CA LYS A 40 3.42 -10.31 -10.76
C LYS A 40 2.23 -10.09 -11.73
N TYR A 41 1.57 -11.18 -12.15
CA TYR A 41 0.40 -11.22 -13.02
C TYR A 41 -0.91 -11.69 -12.35
N ALA A 42 -0.94 -11.91 -11.03
CA ALA A 42 -2.16 -12.32 -10.31
C ALA A 42 -3.05 -11.10 -10.01
N ILE A 43 -4.21 -11.01 -10.69
CA ILE A 43 -5.08 -9.83 -10.66
C ILE A 43 -6.31 -10.02 -9.74
N GLY A 44 -6.35 -9.30 -8.61
CA GLY A 44 -7.55 -8.97 -7.82
C GLY A 44 -8.22 -7.64 -8.25
N GLY A 45 -9.50 -7.48 -7.92
CA GLY A 45 -10.54 -6.66 -8.59
C GLY A 45 -10.52 -5.14 -8.48
N LEU A 46 -9.36 -4.50 -8.54
CA LEU A 46 -9.23 -3.07 -8.81
C LEU A 46 -8.41 -2.94 -10.09
N ARG A 47 -9.13 -2.65 -11.18
CA ARG A 47 -8.72 -2.75 -12.60
C ARG A 47 -7.64 -1.75 -13.00
N HIS A 48 -7.57 -0.59 -12.34
CA HIS A 48 -6.68 0.50 -12.70
C HIS A 48 -6.00 1.09 -11.46
N HIS A 49 -4.76 1.57 -11.63
CA HIS A 49 -3.96 2.28 -10.62
C HIS A 49 -4.77 3.36 -9.87
N GLY A 50 -5.58 4.17 -10.59
CA GLY A 50 -6.44 5.19 -9.97
C GLY A 50 -7.58 4.66 -9.09
N GLU A 51 -8.02 3.40 -9.28
CA GLU A 51 -9.08 2.81 -8.47
C GLU A 51 -8.59 2.45 -7.06
N TRP A 52 -7.31 2.11 -6.90
CA TRP A 52 -6.71 1.82 -5.61
C TRP A 52 -6.60 3.07 -4.74
N ILE A 53 -6.04 4.15 -5.29
CA ILE A 53 -5.96 5.45 -4.60
C ILE A 53 -7.37 5.93 -4.25
N THR A 54 -8.31 5.87 -5.19
CA THR A 54 -9.69 6.28 -4.94
C THR A 54 -10.33 5.46 -3.82
N THR A 55 -10.09 4.14 -3.80
CA THR A 55 -10.60 3.26 -2.73
C THR A 55 -9.93 3.58 -1.39
N PHE A 56 -8.62 3.81 -1.37
CA PHE A 56 -7.90 4.20 -0.18
C PHE A 56 -8.41 5.53 0.37
N CYS A 57 -8.54 6.56 -0.47
CA CYS A 57 -9.09 7.87 -0.11
C CYS A 57 -10.54 7.75 0.38
N LYS A 58 -11.36 6.88 -0.21
CA LYS A 58 -12.74 6.61 0.26
C LYS A 58 -12.74 5.99 1.65
N ILE A 59 -11.90 4.98 1.90
CA ILE A 59 -11.72 4.35 3.21
C ILE A 59 -11.29 5.40 4.24
N GLN A 60 -10.24 6.17 3.94
CA GLN A 60 -9.75 7.25 4.79
C GLN A 60 -10.83 8.28 5.11
N ASN A 61 -11.58 8.75 4.10
CA ASN A 61 -12.62 9.75 4.30
C ASN A 61 -13.78 9.22 5.14
N ALA A 62 -14.17 7.96 4.96
CA ALA A 62 -15.23 7.33 5.73
C ALA A 62 -14.82 7.13 7.19
N LEU A 63 -13.61 6.61 7.43
CA LEU A 63 -13.06 6.41 8.77
C LEU A 63 -12.90 7.73 9.54
N ARG A 64 -12.38 8.78 8.87
CA ARG A 64 -12.27 10.12 9.47
C ARG A 64 -13.64 10.68 9.88
N LYS A 65 -14.66 10.51 9.05
CA LYS A 65 -16.02 11.00 9.34
C LYS A 65 -16.70 10.29 10.51
N GLU A 66 -16.25 9.09 10.84
CA GLU A 66 -16.77 8.29 11.96
C GLU A 66 -15.84 8.28 13.17
N ASN A 67 -14.71 9.00 13.11
CA ASN A 67 -13.66 8.98 14.14
C ASN A 67 -13.21 7.54 14.48
N VAL A 68 -13.10 6.70 13.45
CA VAL A 68 -12.69 5.30 13.57
C VAL A 68 -11.24 5.17 13.13
N ASP A 69 -10.44 4.52 13.96
CA ASP A 69 -9.04 4.21 13.67
C ASP A 69 -8.94 3.18 12.53
N PHE A 70 -8.00 3.38 11.60
CA PHE A 70 -7.82 2.47 10.46
C PHE A 70 -7.49 1.04 10.89
N ASN A 71 -6.82 0.84 12.04
CA ASN A 71 -6.56 -0.49 12.59
C ASN A 71 -7.87 -1.26 12.86
N VAL A 72 -8.96 -0.55 13.21
CA VAL A 72 -10.28 -1.18 13.37
C VAL A 72 -10.78 -1.73 12.04
N PHE A 73 -10.62 -0.98 10.95
CA PHE A 73 -10.94 -1.46 9.60
C PHE A 73 -10.01 -2.59 9.16
N ALA A 74 -8.69 -2.44 9.36
CA ALA A 74 -7.67 -3.42 9.00
C ALA A 74 -7.88 -4.78 9.67
N ASN A 75 -8.40 -4.79 10.90
CA ASN A 75 -8.72 -6.00 11.65
C ASN A 75 -10.04 -6.67 11.23
N THR A 76 -10.85 -6.02 10.38
CA THR A 76 -12.02 -6.69 9.78
C THR A 76 -11.61 -7.66 8.69
N LYS A 77 -12.42 -8.69 8.43
CA LYS A 77 -12.22 -9.61 7.31
C LYS A 77 -12.09 -8.88 5.96
N THR A 78 -12.84 -7.81 5.76
CA THR A 78 -12.78 -6.99 4.54
C THR A 78 -11.48 -6.19 4.48
N GLY A 79 -11.04 -5.58 5.58
CA GLY A 79 -9.78 -4.85 5.66
C GLY A 79 -8.58 -5.76 5.39
N GLN A 80 -8.54 -6.96 5.98
CA GLN A 80 -7.49 -7.94 5.70
C GLN A 80 -7.46 -8.37 4.22
N LEU A 81 -8.62 -8.57 3.60
CA LEU A 81 -8.70 -8.87 2.17
C LEU A 81 -8.22 -7.70 1.30
N PHE A 82 -8.56 -6.46 1.68
CA PHE A 82 -8.09 -5.26 1.01
C PHE A 82 -6.57 -5.12 1.12
N ILE A 83 -6.01 -5.23 2.32
CA ILE A 83 -4.56 -5.17 2.56
C ILE A 83 -3.85 -6.24 1.75
N ARG A 84 -4.30 -7.50 1.81
CA ARG A 84 -3.70 -8.60 1.03
C ARG A 84 -3.72 -8.33 -0.47
N ALA A 85 -4.82 -7.78 -0.98
CA ALA A 85 -4.93 -7.46 -2.40
C ALA A 85 -4.02 -6.29 -2.80
N LEU A 86 -3.84 -5.29 -1.92
CA LEU A 86 -2.89 -4.20 -2.11
C LEU A 86 -1.44 -4.71 -2.10
N THR A 87 -1.06 -5.51 -1.09
CA THR A 87 0.26 -6.15 -0.97
C THR A 87 0.62 -6.93 -2.23
N SER A 88 -0.32 -7.71 -2.80
CA SER A 88 -0.07 -8.47 -4.03
C SER A 88 0.18 -7.63 -5.28
N ARG A 89 -0.05 -6.31 -5.21
CA ARG A 89 -0.01 -5.40 -6.35
C ARG A 89 0.98 -4.27 -6.19
N VAL A 90 1.75 -4.24 -5.11
CA VAL A 90 2.70 -3.17 -4.83
C VAL A 90 3.63 -2.93 -6.02
N TYR A 91 4.12 -4.01 -6.64
CA TYR A 91 5.02 -3.97 -7.80
C TYR A 91 4.38 -3.44 -9.11
N SER A 92 3.07 -3.18 -9.11
CA SER A 92 2.36 -2.56 -10.23
C SER A 92 1.98 -1.10 -9.98
N LEU A 93 2.31 -0.57 -8.80
CA LEU A 93 2.09 0.81 -8.43
C LEU A 93 3.26 1.68 -8.87
N SER A 94 2.99 2.95 -9.18
CA SER A 94 4.05 3.94 -9.41
C SER A 94 4.67 4.37 -8.08
N ALA A 95 5.90 4.91 -8.10
CA ALA A 95 6.54 5.45 -6.90
C ALA A 95 5.64 6.47 -6.16
N ASN A 96 4.96 7.33 -6.93
CA ASN A 96 4.03 8.31 -6.39
C ASN A 96 2.84 7.67 -5.66
N ASP A 97 2.30 6.55 -6.14
CA ASP A 97 1.18 5.90 -5.44
C ASP A 97 1.60 5.32 -4.11
N ILE A 98 2.74 4.64 -4.08
CA ILE A 98 3.20 4.02 -2.85
C ILE A 98 3.58 5.12 -1.85
N TYR A 99 4.12 6.26 -2.31
CA TYR A 99 4.27 7.46 -1.48
C TYR A 99 2.93 7.93 -0.89
N GLU A 100 1.88 8.09 -1.70
CA GLU A 100 0.55 8.54 -1.24
C GLU A 100 -0.06 7.55 -0.22
N ILE A 101 0.13 6.25 -0.43
CA ILE A 101 -0.31 5.21 0.50
C ILE A 101 0.45 5.31 1.83
N LEU A 102 1.78 5.45 1.80
CA LEU A 102 2.61 5.62 2.99
C LEU A 102 2.23 6.91 3.76
N LEU A 103 2.02 8.01 3.04
CA LEU A 103 1.55 9.27 3.62
C LEU A 103 0.22 9.05 4.34
N ALA A 104 -0.72 8.38 3.71
CA ALA A 104 -2.03 8.17 4.28
C ALA A 104 -2.00 7.20 5.49
N LEU A 105 -1.15 6.17 5.49
CA LEU A 105 -0.92 5.30 6.66
C LEU A 105 -0.35 6.10 7.85
N SER A 106 0.62 6.99 7.59
CA SER A 106 1.24 7.83 8.63
C SER A 106 0.25 8.79 9.30
N LEU A 107 -0.65 9.41 8.52
CA LEU A 107 -1.67 10.34 9.01
C LEU A 107 -2.65 9.68 9.98
N HIS A 108 -2.94 8.39 9.77
CA HIS A 108 -3.84 7.61 10.61
C HIS A 108 -3.13 6.85 11.73
N LYS A 109 -1.83 7.09 11.94
CA LYS A 109 -0.98 6.36 12.92
C LYS A 109 -1.16 4.85 12.83
N SER A 110 -1.44 4.37 11.62
CA SER A 110 -1.83 2.99 11.37
C SER A 110 -0.58 2.15 11.27
N LYS A 111 -0.43 1.19 12.18
CA LYS A 111 0.74 0.32 12.24
C LYS A 111 0.39 -1.00 11.59
N ILE A 112 0.53 -1.03 10.27
CA ILE A 112 0.38 -2.28 9.50
C ILE A 112 1.76 -2.61 8.98
N ASP A 113 2.61 -3.12 9.87
CA ASP A 113 4.04 -3.34 9.62
C ASP A 113 4.27 -4.20 8.37
N SER A 114 3.40 -5.19 8.12
CA SER A 114 3.48 -6.04 6.94
C SER A 114 3.15 -5.34 5.62
N LEU A 115 2.29 -4.32 5.63
CA LEU A 115 1.98 -3.51 4.45
C LEU A 115 3.05 -2.45 4.25
N GLU A 116 3.49 -1.78 5.32
CA GLU A 116 4.57 -0.79 5.27
C GLU A 116 5.84 -1.40 4.69
N SER A 117 6.27 -2.56 5.17
CA SER A 117 7.47 -3.24 4.68
C SER A 117 7.41 -3.52 3.17
N VAL A 118 6.26 -3.98 2.66
CA VAL A 118 6.10 -4.30 1.23
C VAL A 118 6.03 -3.03 0.38
N LEU A 119 5.45 -1.94 0.89
CA LEU A 119 5.47 -0.63 0.23
C LEU A 119 6.88 -0.07 0.16
N VAL A 120 7.64 -0.14 1.25
CA VAL A 120 9.03 0.33 1.31
C VAL A 120 9.92 -0.45 0.34
N GLU A 121 9.79 -1.77 0.29
CA GLU A 121 10.51 -2.62 -0.67
C GLU A 121 10.16 -2.24 -2.12
N GLY A 122 8.87 -2.09 -2.44
CA GLY A 122 8.43 -1.68 -3.77
C GLY A 122 8.89 -0.26 -4.16
N LEU A 123 8.99 0.64 -3.19
CA LEU A 123 9.47 2.00 -3.40
C LEU A 123 10.97 2.06 -3.61
N GLU A 124 11.73 1.17 -2.94
CA GLU A 124 13.18 1.19 -2.96
C GLU A 124 13.71 1.25 -4.39
N GLU A 125 13.17 0.44 -5.31
CA GLU A 125 13.59 0.37 -6.71
C GLU A 125 13.30 1.64 -7.52
N SER A 126 12.34 2.46 -7.11
CA SER A 126 11.80 3.59 -7.87
C SER A 126 11.93 4.94 -7.15
N LEU A 127 12.77 5.04 -6.12
CA LEU A 127 13.00 6.28 -5.36
C LEU A 127 13.37 7.50 -6.24
N GLU A 128 14.11 7.28 -7.33
CA GLU A 128 14.55 8.36 -8.24
C GLU A 128 13.39 9.02 -8.99
N GLU A 129 12.21 8.38 -9.03
CA GLU A 129 11.00 8.91 -9.66
C GLU A 129 10.26 9.91 -8.76
N LEU A 130 10.58 9.96 -7.47
CA LEU A 130 9.94 10.88 -6.52
C LEU A 130 10.53 12.29 -6.59
N HIS A 131 9.67 13.29 -6.39
CA HIS A 131 10.09 14.67 -6.25
C HIS A 131 10.88 14.89 -4.94
N THR A 132 11.74 15.91 -4.94
CA THR A 132 12.60 16.25 -3.79
C THR A 132 11.82 16.37 -2.49
N LEU A 133 10.66 17.04 -2.49
CA LEU A 133 9.83 17.18 -1.28
C LEU A 133 9.30 15.83 -0.76
N GLN A 134 8.92 14.92 -1.67
CA GLN A 134 8.45 13.59 -1.29
C GLN A 134 9.58 12.79 -0.65
N LEU A 135 10.77 12.83 -1.26
CA LEU A 135 11.98 12.17 -0.75
C LEU A 135 12.36 12.68 0.65
N LEU A 136 12.30 13.99 0.87
CA LEU A 136 12.59 14.60 2.18
C LEU A 136 11.59 14.20 3.26
N ASN A 137 10.34 13.94 2.86
CA ASN A 137 9.26 13.59 3.79
C ASN A 137 9.28 12.10 4.15
N LEU A 138 9.81 11.20 3.31
CA LEU A 138 9.78 9.74 3.51
C LEU A 138 10.23 9.28 4.92
N PRO A 139 11.31 9.83 5.53
CA PRO A 139 11.71 9.44 6.88
C PRO A 139 10.65 9.69 7.96
N SER A 140 9.74 10.63 7.74
CA SER A 140 8.64 10.90 8.67
C SER A 140 7.41 10.00 8.45
N LEU A 141 7.35 9.28 7.33
CA LEU A 141 6.22 8.45 6.92
C LEU A 141 6.43 6.97 7.24
N ILE A 142 7.68 6.52 7.30
CA ILE A 142 8.07 5.12 7.47
C ILE A 142 8.49 4.90 8.93
N ASN A 143 7.78 4.03 9.64
CA ASN A 143 8.06 3.75 11.05
C ASN A 143 9.33 2.90 11.22
N ASN A 144 9.50 1.89 10.36
CA ASN A 144 10.60 0.94 10.43
C ASN A 144 11.43 1.00 9.15
N MET A 145 12.27 2.03 9.04
CA MET A 145 13.19 2.18 7.92
C MET A 145 14.43 1.34 8.14
N ASP A 146 14.68 0.37 7.27
CA ASP A 146 15.92 -0.39 7.31
C ASP A 146 17.12 0.45 6.83
N GLU A 147 18.32 -0.03 7.15
CA GLU A 147 19.56 0.70 6.86
C GLU A 147 19.86 0.77 5.35
N GLN A 148 19.45 -0.24 4.58
CA GLN A 148 19.67 -0.29 3.13
C GLN A 148 18.85 0.78 2.41
N PHE A 149 17.55 0.87 2.74
CA PHE A 149 16.65 1.90 2.23
C PHE A 149 17.15 3.30 2.61
N LEU A 150 17.59 3.48 3.85
CA LEU A 150 18.13 4.77 4.31
C LEU A 150 19.38 5.17 3.51
N GLN A 151 20.29 4.24 3.23
CA GLN A 151 21.48 4.50 2.42
C GLN A 151 21.11 4.89 0.98
N LYS A 152 20.13 4.20 0.38
CA LYS A 152 19.64 4.53 -0.96
C LYS A 152 18.97 5.90 -0.99
N LEU A 153 18.11 6.19 -0.02
CA LEU A 153 17.47 7.50 0.13
C LEU A 153 18.49 8.63 0.28
N LYS A 154 19.54 8.44 1.10
CA LYS A 154 20.66 9.39 1.23
C LYS A 154 21.37 9.65 -0.10
N LYS A 155 21.58 8.60 -0.90
CA LYS A 155 22.20 8.70 -2.21
C LYS A 155 21.34 9.50 -3.20
N VAL A 156 20.04 9.23 -3.23
CA VAL A 156 19.08 9.90 -4.15
C VAL A 156 18.82 11.36 -3.73
N THR A 157 18.74 11.63 -2.43
CA THR A 157 18.54 13.00 -1.92
C THR A 157 19.80 13.87 -1.95
N GLY A 158 20.99 13.25 -2.04
CA GLY A 158 22.26 13.96 -1.86
C GLY A 158 22.49 14.48 -0.43
N ILE A 159 21.63 14.10 0.52
CA ILE A 159 21.66 14.59 1.89
C ILE A 159 22.40 13.58 2.76
N ARG A 160 23.51 14.03 3.35
CA ARG A 160 24.14 13.34 4.48
C ARG A 160 23.37 13.68 5.74
N TYR A 161 22.43 12.84 6.17
CA TYR A 161 21.93 12.93 7.55
C TYR A 161 23.12 12.69 8.47
N MET A 162 23.56 13.73 9.19
CA MET A 162 24.52 13.57 10.27
C MET A 162 23.82 12.77 11.37
N SER A 163 24.41 11.63 11.75
CA SER A 163 24.01 10.91 12.95
C SER A 163 24.08 11.88 14.13
N ILE A 164 22.93 12.16 14.73
CA ILE A 164 22.89 12.80 16.04
C ILE A 164 23.22 11.67 17.03
N ASN A 165 24.44 11.73 17.57
CA ASN A 165 24.87 10.93 18.71
C ASN A 165 24.04 11.25 19.96
#